data_AF-A0AB34HZC5-F1
#
_entry.id   AF-A0AB34HZC5-F1
#
_cell.length_a   1.000
_cell.length_b   1.000
_cell.length_c   1.000
_cell.angle_alpha   90.00
_cell.angle_beta   90.00
_cell.angle_gamma   90.00
#
_symmetry.space_group_name_H-M   'P 1'
#
loop_
_entity.id
_entity.type
_entity.pdbx_description
1 polymer ?
#
loop_
_entity_poly.entity_id
_entity_poly.type
_entity_poly.pdbx_seq_one_letter_code
_entity_poly.pdbx_strand_id
1 'polypeptide(L)'
;FVYLLAGDLMIIPSSELRIQICKCIIDFYHAEPPKKHITGYQQASSSYKIKMAEVGGLAKTMVQSLALLENQLVEKLWVLKALQHLSASEVNCTLMVKAQAASGICAHLNDPDPSGQLLFRSSEILWNLLEKSSKEEIIQQLSNLECLL
;
A
#
# COMPACT_ATOMS: atom_id res chain seq x y z
N PHE A 1 2.84 16.57 -6.73
CA PHE A 1 1.58 17.23 -6.31
C PHE A 1 0.38 16.29 -6.38
N VAL A 2 0.04 15.66 -7.51
CA VAL A 2 -1.17 14.80 -7.62
C VAL A 2 -1.15 13.54 -6.71
N TYR A 3 0.00 12.89 -6.51
CA TYR A 3 0.07 11.64 -5.72
C TYR A 3 0.10 11.82 -4.19
N LEU A 4 0.60 12.96 -3.70
CA LEU A 4 0.53 13.29 -2.27
C LEU A 4 -0.94 13.44 -1.84
N LEU A 5 -1.72 14.15 -2.67
CA LEU A 5 -3.15 14.38 -2.43
C LEU A 5 -3.97 13.09 -2.43
N ALA A 6 -3.63 12.10 -3.26
CA ALA A 6 -4.40 10.85 -3.35
C ALA A 6 -4.38 10.07 -2.03
N GLY A 7 -3.22 9.98 -1.37
CA GLY A 7 -3.12 9.36 -0.06
C GLY A 7 -3.87 10.15 1.02
N ASP A 8 -3.74 11.48 1.01
CA ASP A 8 -4.37 12.36 2.02
C ASP A 8 -5.89 12.27 1.98
N LEU A 9 -6.50 12.02 0.81
CA LEU A 9 -7.94 11.85 0.67
C LEU A 9 -8.49 10.59 1.34
N MET A 10 -7.65 9.64 1.75
CA MET A 10 -8.07 8.44 2.49
C MET A 10 -8.73 8.76 3.83
N ILE A 11 -8.48 9.94 4.41
CA ILE A 11 -9.12 10.39 5.66
C ILE A 11 -10.62 10.63 5.49
N ILE A 12 -11.08 10.92 4.26
CA ILE A 12 -12.49 11.19 3.99
C ILE A 12 -13.27 9.87 4.18
N PRO A 13 -14.35 9.87 4.98
CA PRO A 13 -15.13 8.67 5.29
C PRO A 13 -16.08 8.30 4.14
N SER A 14 -15.54 8.10 2.94
CA SER A 14 -16.26 7.64 1.77
C SER A 14 -15.62 6.36 1.24
N SER A 15 -16.33 5.26 1.38
CA SER A 15 -15.90 3.93 0.91
C SER A 15 -15.55 3.96 -0.58
N GLU A 16 -16.45 4.51 -1.41
CA GLU A 16 -16.22 4.64 -2.85
C GLU A 16 -14.96 5.43 -3.15
N LEU A 17 -14.75 6.57 -2.48
CA LEU A 17 -13.55 7.38 -2.71
C LEU A 17 -12.27 6.62 -2.33
N ARG A 18 -12.23 5.98 -1.16
CA ARG A 18 -11.08 5.19 -0.69
C ARG A 18 -10.75 4.05 -1.65
N ILE A 19 -11.76 3.33 -2.12
CA ILE A 19 -11.60 2.24 -3.08
C ILE A 19 -11.09 2.77 -4.42
N GLN A 20 -11.63 3.89 -4.91
CA GLN A 20 -11.17 4.49 -6.17
C GLN A 20 -9.73 5.01 -6.08
N ILE A 21 -9.33 5.59 -4.95
CA ILE A 21 -7.93 5.96 -4.69
C ILE A 21 -7.03 4.72 -4.81
N CYS A 22 -7.39 3.62 -4.15
CA CYS A 22 -6.60 2.38 -4.22
C CYS A 22 -6.50 1.85 -5.65
N LYS A 23 -7.61 1.83 -6.41
CA LYS A 23 -7.63 1.45 -7.82
C LYS A 23 -6.72 2.34 -8.66
N CYS A 24 -6.81 3.66 -8.51
CA CYS A 24 -5.94 4.61 -9.22
C CYS A 24 -4.46 4.35 -8.95
N ILE A 25 -4.09 4.02 -7.71
CA ILE A 25 -2.70 3.68 -7.35
C ILE A 25 -2.27 2.40 -8.05
N ILE A 26 -3.08 1.36 -8.00
CA ILE A 26 -2.79 0.07 -8.63
C ILE A 26 -2.66 0.24 -10.15
N ASP A 27 -3.64 0.91 -10.75
CA ASP A 27 -3.70 1.16 -12.20
C ASP A 27 -2.54 2.05 -12.63
N PHE A 28 -2.06 2.99 -11.81
CA PHE A 28 -0.90 3.81 -12.16
C PHE A 28 0.34 2.94 -12.48
N TYR A 29 0.58 1.89 -11.69
CA TYR A 29 1.67 0.95 -11.92
C TYR A 29 1.46 0.10 -13.18
N HIS A 30 0.22 -0.26 -13.50
CA HIS A 30 -0.13 -1.15 -14.62
C HIS A 30 -0.70 -0.44 -15.85
N ALA A 31 -0.76 0.90 -15.85
CA ALA A 31 -1.50 1.65 -16.86
C ALA A 31 -0.95 1.34 -18.24
N GLU A 32 -1.77 0.70 -19.06
CA GLU A 32 -1.49 0.40 -20.46
C GLU A 32 -1.53 1.68 -21.30
N PRO A 33 -0.73 1.75 -22.38
CA PRO A 33 -0.85 2.86 -23.32
C PRO A 33 -2.26 2.91 -23.93
N PRO A 34 -2.78 4.11 -24.25
CA PRO A 34 -4.04 4.24 -24.96
C PRO A 34 -4.03 3.44 -26.26
N LYS A 35 -5.11 2.68 -26.51
CA LYS A 35 -5.26 1.90 -27.75
C LYS A 35 -5.31 2.77 -29.01
N LYS A 36 -5.64 4.05 -28.86
CA LYS A 36 -5.67 5.04 -29.94
C LYS A 36 -4.40 5.88 -29.88
N HIS A 37 -3.78 6.11 -31.03
CA HIS A 37 -2.68 7.06 -31.12
C HIS A 37 -3.19 8.48 -30.81
N ILE A 38 -2.57 9.12 -29.83
CA ILE A 38 -2.84 10.51 -29.47
C ILE A 38 -1.57 11.30 -29.80
N THR A 39 -1.66 12.24 -30.73
CA THR A 39 -0.52 13.05 -31.17
C THR A 39 0.08 13.80 -29.99
N GLY A 40 1.40 13.66 -29.78
CA GLY A 40 2.12 14.29 -28.68
C GLY A 40 1.98 13.60 -27.32
N TYR A 41 1.22 12.50 -27.21
CA TYR A 41 1.15 11.72 -25.99
C TYR A 41 2.40 10.86 -25.82
N GLN A 42 3.08 11.03 -24.69
CA GLN A 42 4.17 10.16 -24.26
C GLN A 42 3.81 9.55 -22.91
N GLN A 43 3.78 8.21 -22.86
CA GLN A 43 3.53 7.48 -21.63
C GLN A 43 4.71 7.66 -20.67
N ALA A 44 4.40 7.88 -19.39
CA ALA A 44 5.42 7.86 -18.35
C ALA A 44 6.08 6.47 -18.25
N SER A 45 7.41 6.44 -18.14
CA SER A 45 8.14 5.19 -17.95
C SER A 45 7.79 4.56 -16.60
N SER A 46 7.93 3.23 -16.50
CA SER A 46 7.73 2.51 -15.23
C SER A 46 8.64 3.04 -14.11
N SER A 47 9.89 3.37 -14.44
CA SER A 47 10.83 3.97 -13.49
C SER A 47 10.38 5.33 -12.98
N TYR A 48 9.83 6.18 -13.85
CA TYR A 48 9.28 7.47 -13.42
C TYR A 48 8.05 7.28 -12.53
N LYS A 49 7.15 6.37 -12.89
CA LYS A 49 5.96 6.07 -12.08
C LYS A 49 6.34 5.62 -10.66
N ILE A 50 7.24 4.66 -10.54
CA ILE A 50 7.78 4.19 -9.26
C ILE A 50 8.36 5.37 -8.48
N LYS A 51 9.22 6.18 -9.12
CA LYS A 51 9.85 7.33 -8.47
C LYS A 51 8.83 8.35 -7.94
N MET A 52 7.74 8.57 -8.68
CA MET A 52 6.68 9.48 -8.25
C MET A 52 5.92 8.97 -7.04
N ALA A 53 5.69 7.65 -6.94
CA ALA A 53 5.06 7.05 -5.76
C ALA A 53 5.98 7.13 -4.53
N GLU A 54 7.29 6.89 -4.71
CA GLU A 54 8.31 6.99 -3.67
C GLU A 54 8.44 8.41 -3.11
N VAL A 55 8.68 9.39 -3.99
CA VAL A 55 8.85 10.80 -3.61
C VAL A 55 7.56 11.38 -3.05
N GLY A 56 6.41 10.90 -3.53
CA GLY A 56 5.09 11.28 -3.02
C GLY A 56 4.77 10.74 -1.64
N GLY A 57 5.59 9.88 -1.04
CA GLY A 57 5.32 9.30 0.28
C GLY A 57 4.06 8.43 0.31
N LEU A 58 3.64 7.90 -0.84
CA LEU A 58 2.36 7.22 -0.98
C LEU A 58 2.28 5.98 -0.10
N ALA A 59 3.36 5.20 -0.04
CA ALA A 59 3.43 3.99 0.78
C ALA A 59 3.23 4.28 2.28
N LYS A 60 3.85 5.35 2.80
CA LYS A 60 3.63 5.80 4.19
C LYS A 60 2.17 6.15 4.44
N THR A 61 1.57 6.93 3.56
CA THR A 61 0.19 7.42 3.73
C THR A 61 -0.82 6.27 3.66
N MET A 62 -0.60 5.30 2.77
CA MET A 62 -1.44 4.11 2.68
C MET A 62 -1.35 3.24 3.94
N VAL A 63 -0.18 3.08 4.54
CA VAL A 63 -0.03 2.38 5.84
C VAL A 63 -0.82 3.10 6.93
N GLN A 64 -0.69 4.43 7.01
CA GLN A 64 -1.45 5.21 8.00
C GLN A 64 -2.96 5.11 7.80
N SER A 65 -3.42 4.97 6.54
CA SER A 65 -4.84 4.80 6.25
C SER A 65 -5.42 3.48 6.75
N LEU A 66 -4.62 2.40 6.89
CA LEU A 66 -5.11 1.11 7.43
C LEU A 66 -5.70 1.27 8.83
N ALA A 67 -5.11 2.14 9.66
CA ALA A 67 -5.58 2.42 11.02
C ALA A 67 -6.99 3.07 11.05
N LEU A 68 -7.47 3.60 9.92
CA LEU A 68 -8.79 4.23 9.80
C LEU A 68 -9.89 3.25 9.33
N LEU A 69 -9.54 1.97 9.11
CA LEU A 69 -10.38 0.96 8.46
C LEU A 69 -10.73 -0.20 9.38
N GLU A 70 -10.81 0.07 10.69
CA GLU A 70 -11.33 -0.90 11.65
C GLU A 70 -12.76 -1.31 11.24
N ASN A 71 -13.02 -2.63 11.19
CA ASN A 71 -14.28 -3.21 10.74
C ASN A 71 -14.70 -2.91 9.28
N GLN A 72 -13.81 -2.38 8.44
CA GLN A 72 -14.04 -2.06 7.02
C GLN A 72 -13.25 -3.00 6.11
N LEU A 73 -13.68 -4.27 6.04
CA LEU A 73 -12.93 -5.34 5.37
C LEU A 73 -12.67 -5.04 3.88
N VAL A 74 -13.68 -4.55 3.14
CA VAL A 74 -13.56 -4.32 1.69
C VAL A 74 -12.49 -3.27 1.39
N GLU A 75 -12.53 -2.16 2.11
CA GLU A 75 -11.58 -1.06 2.03
C GLU A 75 -10.18 -1.52 2.45
N LYS A 76 -10.08 -2.25 3.56
CA LYS A 76 -8.82 -2.81 4.05
C LYS A 76 -8.17 -3.70 2.98
N LEU A 77 -8.94 -4.55 2.32
CA LEU A 77 -8.45 -5.40 1.23
C LEU A 77 -7.91 -4.58 0.05
N TRP A 78 -8.54 -3.45 -0.29
CA TRP A 78 -8.06 -2.55 -1.35
C TRP A 78 -6.78 -1.82 -0.95
N VAL A 79 -6.69 -1.34 0.29
CA VAL A 79 -5.45 -0.73 0.80
C VAL A 79 -4.31 -1.73 0.83
N LEU A 80 -4.55 -2.95 1.33
CA LEU A 80 -3.54 -4.02 1.31
C LEU A 80 -3.11 -4.36 -0.12
N LYS A 81 -4.03 -4.39 -1.09
CA LYS A 81 -3.68 -4.60 -2.50
C LYS A 81 -2.78 -3.49 -3.02
N ALA A 82 -3.07 -2.23 -2.72
CA ALA A 82 -2.21 -1.10 -3.10
C ALA A 82 -0.83 -1.21 -2.44
N LEU A 83 -0.77 -1.52 -1.13
CA LEU A 83 0.49 -1.70 -0.40
C LEU A 83 1.32 -2.86 -0.94
N GLN A 84 0.70 -3.96 -1.38
CA GLN A 84 1.37 -5.08 -2.05
C GLN A 84 2.16 -4.59 -3.27
N HIS A 85 1.54 -3.80 -4.16
CA HIS A 85 2.24 -3.22 -5.31
C HIS A 85 3.33 -2.22 -4.91
N LEU A 86 3.09 -1.39 -3.89
CA LEU A 86 4.06 -0.41 -3.42
C LEU A 86 5.30 -1.09 -2.80
N SER A 87 5.11 -2.23 -2.13
CA SER A 87 6.17 -3.05 -1.50
C SER A 87 7.12 -3.76 -2.49
N ALA A 88 6.90 -3.59 -3.80
CA ALA A 88 7.86 -3.99 -4.81
C ALA A 88 9.13 -3.11 -4.80
N SER A 89 9.07 -1.88 -4.28
CA SER A 89 10.19 -0.93 -4.19
C SER A 89 10.83 -0.93 -2.79
N GLU A 90 12.16 -0.95 -2.73
CA GLU A 90 12.96 -0.83 -1.51
C GLU A 90 12.71 0.50 -0.77
N VAL A 91 12.60 1.61 -1.53
CA VAL A 91 12.33 2.93 -0.97
C VAL A 91 10.96 2.97 -0.31
N ASN A 92 9.95 2.39 -0.97
CA ASN A 92 8.62 2.29 -0.41
C ASN A 92 8.59 1.37 0.83
N CYS A 93 9.27 0.22 0.81
CA CYS A 93 9.39 -0.64 1.98
C CYS A 93 9.99 0.13 3.17
N THR A 94 11.06 0.90 2.94
CA THR A 94 11.66 1.75 3.98
C THR A 94 10.66 2.78 4.53
N LEU A 95 9.84 3.40 3.68
CA LEU A 95 8.80 4.34 4.10
C LEU A 95 7.69 3.64 4.90
N MET A 96 7.33 2.41 4.53
CA MET A 96 6.34 1.58 5.22
C MET A 96 6.83 1.17 6.61
N VAL A 97 8.08 0.71 6.73
CA VAL A 97 8.69 0.39 8.04
C VAL A 97 8.70 1.63 8.94
N LYS A 98 9.10 2.79 8.44
CA LYS A 98 9.01 4.05 9.20
C LYS A 98 7.60 4.42 9.64
N ALA A 99 6.58 3.90 8.95
CA ALA A 99 5.17 4.08 9.28
C ALA A 99 4.59 2.97 10.18
N GLN A 100 5.43 2.10 10.74
CA GLN A 100 5.01 0.95 11.57
C GLN A 100 4.15 -0.08 10.82
N ALA A 101 4.42 -0.27 9.52
CA ALA A 101 3.63 -1.17 8.69
C ALA A 101 3.64 -2.61 9.18
N ALA A 102 4.78 -3.11 9.68
CA ALA A 102 4.90 -4.53 10.03
C ALA A 102 3.99 -4.89 11.21
N SER A 103 4.01 -4.08 12.28
CA SER A 103 3.11 -4.27 13.42
C SER A 103 1.65 -4.06 13.02
N GLY A 104 1.34 -2.96 12.30
CA GLY A 104 -0.04 -2.66 11.91
C GLY A 104 -0.67 -3.70 10.99
N ILE A 105 0.09 -4.27 10.04
CA ILE A 105 -0.40 -5.35 9.17
C ILE A 105 -0.55 -6.66 9.95
N CYS A 106 0.42 -6.97 10.82
CA CYS A 106 0.44 -8.17 11.63
C CYS A 106 -0.74 -8.24 12.61
N ALA A 107 -1.09 -7.13 13.26
CA ALA A 107 -2.23 -7.03 14.18
C ALA A 107 -3.59 -7.36 13.54
N HIS A 108 -3.70 -7.25 12.22
CA HIS A 108 -4.92 -7.55 11.48
C HIS A 108 -4.86 -8.89 10.73
N LEU A 109 -3.76 -9.63 10.82
CA LEU A 109 -3.51 -10.83 10.00
C LEU A 109 -4.59 -11.92 10.19
N ASN A 110 -5.16 -11.98 11.39
CA ASN A 110 -6.18 -12.95 11.81
C ASN A 110 -7.61 -12.41 11.71
N ASP A 111 -7.81 -11.19 11.21
CA ASP A 111 -9.15 -10.63 11.03
C ASP A 111 -10.02 -11.55 10.15
N PRO A 112 -11.33 -11.68 10.44
CA PRO A 112 -12.22 -12.53 9.64
C PRO A 112 -12.27 -12.09 8.17
N ASP A 113 -11.76 -12.93 7.27
CA ASP A 113 -11.87 -12.79 5.82
C ASP A 113 -12.12 -14.15 5.16
N PRO A 114 -13.38 -14.48 4.79
CA PRO A 114 -13.71 -15.74 4.13
C PRO A 114 -13.00 -15.95 2.78
N SER A 115 -12.51 -14.87 2.15
CA SER A 115 -11.80 -14.96 0.87
C SER A 115 -10.31 -15.30 1.01
N GLY A 116 -9.75 -15.18 2.22
CA GLY A 116 -8.32 -15.40 2.51
C GLY A 116 -7.37 -14.36 1.91
N GLN A 117 -7.89 -13.32 1.25
CA GLN A 117 -7.09 -12.28 0.60
C GLN A 117 -6.31 -11.44 1.60
N LEU A 118 -6.88 -11.20 2.78
CA LEU A 118 -6.23 -10.44 3.84
C LEU A 118 -4.91 -11.12 4.23
N LEU A 119 -4.98 -12.38 4.65
CA LEU A 119 -3.82 -13.17 5.05
C LEU A 119 -2.78 -13.21 3.93
N PHE A 120 -3.22 -13.56 2.71
CA PHE A 120 -2.31 -13.70 1.57
C PHE A 120 -1.55 -12.41 1.24
N ARG A 121 -2.26 -11.28 1.12
CA ARG A 121 -1.64 -9.98 0.79
C ARG A 121 -0.74 -9.50 1.92
N SER A 122 -1.20 -9.63 3.16
CA SER A 122 -0.42 -9.24 4.34
C SER A 122 0.89 -10.02 4.45
N SER A 123 0.86 -11.35 4.22
CA SER A 123 2.07 -12.18 4.22
C SER A 123 3.06 -11.75 3.13
N GLU A 124 2.59 -11.47 1.92
CA GLU A 124 3.48 -11.00 0.84
C GLU A 124 4.10 -9.63 1.16
N ILE A 125 3.32 -8.70 1.71
CA ILE A 125 3.85 -7.39 2.13
C ILE A 125 4.90 -7.58 3.20
N LEU A 126 4.62 -8.34 4.26
CA LEU A 126 5.56 -8.60 5.36
C LEU A 126 6.86 -9.24 4.84
N TRP A 127 6.76 -10.19 3.92
CA TRP A 127 7.92 -10.78 3.25
C TRP A 127 8.73 -9.74 2.48
N ASN A 128 8.06 -8.88 1.70
CA ASN A 128 8.72 -7.81 0.96
C ASN A 128 9.41 -6.78 1.88
N LEU A 129 8.83 -6.48 3.04
CA LEU A 129 9.49 -5.65 4.05
C LEU A 129 10.78 -6.33 4.53
N LEU A 130 10.70 -7.61 4.92
CA LEU A 130 11.86 -8.37 5.43
C LEU A 130 13.02 -8.47 4.42
N GLU A 131 12.70 -8.58 3.13
CA GLU A 131 13.69 -8.70 2.08
C GLU A 131 14.29 -7.36 1.63
N LYS A 132 13.54 -6.26 1.73
CA LYS A 132 13.88 -4.97 1.11
C LYS A 132 14.03 -3.80 2.10
N SER A 133 14.14 -4.06 3.40
CA SER A 133 14.39 -3.01 4.41
C SER A 133 15.10 -3.57 5.64
N SER A 134 15.32 -2.77 6.68
CA SER A 134 16.06 -3.21 7.87
C SER A 134 15.32 -4.34 8.59
N LYS A 135 15.97 -5.50 8.65
CA LYS A 135 15.46 -6.67 9.36
C LYS A 135 15.33 -6.40 10.85
N GLU A 136 16.25 -5.64 11.43
CA GLU A 136 16.26 -5.27 12.84
C GLU A 136 15.03 -4.43 13.20
N GLU A 137 14.71 -3.40 12.41
CA GLU A 137 13.53 -2.57 12.62
C GLU A 137 12.23 -3.40 12.47
N ILE A 138 12.17 -4.32 11.51
CA ILE A 138 11.00 -5.18 11.31
C ILE A 138 10.83 -6.17 12.44
N ILE A 139 11.91 -6.84 12.88
CA ILE A 139 11.87 -7.75 14.02
C ILE A 139 11.39 -7.00 15.26
N GLN A 140 11.86 -5.76 15.46
CA GLN A 140 11.40 -4.94 16.58
C GLN A 140 9.90 -4.62 16.49
N GLN A 141 9.37 -4.31 15.31
CA GLN A 141 7.94 -4.08 15.10
C GLN A 141 7.09 -5.34 15.33
N LEU A 142 7.57 -6.49 14.84
CA LEU A 142 6.88 -7.77 14.98
C LEU A 142 7.00 -8.39 16.37
N SER A 143 7.96 -7.95 17.18
CA SER A 143 8.13 -8.38 18.58
C SER A 143 7.11 -7.74 19.54
N ASN A 144 6.01 -7.19 19.04
CA ASN A 144 4.92 -6.62 19.83
C ASN A 144 3.87 -7.71 20.16
N LEU A 145 3.28 -7.64 21.35
CA LEU A 145 2.25 -8.58 21.82
C LEU A 145 0.98 -8.56 20.94
N GLU A 146 0.69 -7.45 20.26
CA GLU A 146 -0.43 -7.32 19.32
C GLU A 146 -0.32 -8.27 18.11
N CYS A 147 0.87 -8.78 17.79
CA CYS A 147 1.06 -9.80 16.76
C CYS A 147 0.72 -11.23 17.19
N LEU A 148 0.52 -11.46 18.49
CA LEU A 148 0.33 -12.79 19.09
C LEU A 148 -1.12 -13.04 19.56
N LEU A 149 -1.98 -12.03 19.44
CA LEU A 149 -3.39 -12.03 19.87
C LEU A 149 -4.32 -12.19 18.66
#